data_AF-A0A929MPY1-F1
#
_entry.id   AF-A0A929MPY1-F1
#
_cell.length_a   1.000
_cell.length_b   1.000
_cell.length_c   1.000
_cell.angle_alpha   90.00
_cell.angle_beta   90.00
_cell.angle_gamma   90.00
#
_symmetry.space_group_name_H-M   'P 1'
#
loop_
_entity.id
_entity.type
_entity.pdbx_description
1 polymer ?
#
loop_
_entity_poly.entity_id
_entity_poly.type
_entity_poly.pdbx_seq_one_letter_code
_entity_poly.pdbx_strand_id
1 'polypeptide(L)'
;MLQPLAYRMRPRQLEDILGQEHLVGPGKIIHRMVQAKRLTSMILYGPPGIGKTSIASAIAGSTRYAFRTLNAATDGKKELEQVVEEAKFSGTLILLLDEIHRLNTTKQDFLLPHLESGRIILIGATTENPYIAINPAIRSRVQIFELKPLSPEQVCQGLTRALADQERGLGQYPVQVQDGVLEDFAQVSGGDIRTSLNALELAVLSTQPDQDGQIIIDMAVASDCLRRRRLQHDKNGDAHYDVISALQKSIRGSDVDAALYYLAIL
;
A
#
# COMPACT_ATOMS: atom_id res chain seq x y z
N MET A 1 -15.61 -14.24 2.97
CA MET A 1 -14.19 -14.24 3.40
C MET A 1 -13.98 -13.00 4.26
N LEU A 2 -13.43 -13.13 5.46
CA LEU A 2 -13.11 -11.96 6.30
C LEU A 2 -12.05 -11.11 5.56
N GLN A 3 -12.25 -9.79 5.47
CA GLN A 3 -11.27 -8.91 4.84
C GLN A 3 -10.01 -8.81 5.73
N PRO A 4 -8.79 -8.85 5.17
CA PRO A 4 -7.56 -8.68 5.96
C PRO A 4 -7.51 -7.35 6.70
N LEU A 5 -6.81 -7.29 7.82
CA LEU A 5 -6.67 -6.09 8.66
C LEU A 5 -6.15 -4.90 7.84
N ALA A 6 -5.14 -5.11 6.99
CA ALA A 6 -4.60 -4.05 6.15
C ALA A 6 -5.63 -3.45 5.17
N TYR A 7 -6.66 -4.20 4.78
CA TYR A 7 -7.77 -3.68 4.00
C TYR A 7 -8.75 -2.91 4.89
N ARG A 8 -9.14 -3.48 6.03
CA ARG A 8 -10.10 -2.89 6.98
C ARG A 8 -9.61 -1.55 7.56
N MET A 9 -8.31 -1.45 7.82
CA MET A 9 -7.65 -0.28 8.41
C MET A 9 -7.30 0.82 7.40
N ARG A 10 -7.73 0.71 6.13
CA ARG A 10 -7.50 1.79 5.16
C ARG A 10 -8.13 3.10 5.66
N PRO A 11 -7.44 4.24 5.50
CA PRO A 11 -7.96 5.54 5.91
C PRO A 11 -9.21 5.89 5.09
N ARG A 12 -10.18 6.53 5.76
CA ARG A 12 -11.42 7.01 5.11
C ARG A 12 -11.33 8.50 4.77
N GLN A 13 -10.46 9.24 5.46
CA GLN A 13 -10.24 10.68 5.25
C GLN A 13 -8.75 10.97 5.06
N LEU A 14 -8.41 12.14 4.50
CA LEU A 14 -7.01 12.50 4.26
C LEU A 14 -6.21 12.63 5.57
N GLU A 15 -6.86 13.07 6.63
CA GLU A 15 -6.31 13.26 7.97
C GLU A 15 -5.91 11.94 8.63
N ASP A 16 -6.47 10.83 8.15
CA ASP A 16 -6.15 9.49 8.65
C ASP A 16 -4.91 8.88 7.99
N ILE A 17 -4.38 9.52 6.96
CA ILE A 17 -3.22 9.01 6.23
C ILE A 17 -1.98 9.18 7.09
N LEU A 18 -1.28 8.06 7.29
CA LEU A 18 0.01 8.06 7.96
C LEU A 18 1.09 8.44 6.95
N GLY A 19 1.92 9.40 7.34
CA GLY A 19 2.95 9.94 6.47
C GLY A 19 2.42 10.74 5.29
N GLN A 20 3.29 10.96 4.31
CA GLN A 20 2.99 11.72 3.10
C GLN A 20 2.53 13.16 3.37
N GLU A 21 2.97 13.75 4.48
CA GLU A 21 2.62 15.11 4.91
C GLU A 21 3.05 16.16 3.88
N HIS A 22 3.97 15.83 2.97
CA HIS A 22 4.34 16.68 1.83
C HIS A 22 3.26 16.75 0.75
N LEU A 23 2.33 15.79 0.69
CA LEU A 23 1.24 15.72 -0.29
C LEU A 23 -0.13 15.99 0.32
N VAL A 24 -0.45 15.35 1.46
CA VAL A 24 -1.81 15.32 2.05
C VAL A 24 -1.96 16.21 3.28
N GLY A 25 -0.85 16.74 3.80
CA GLY A 25 -0.87 17.65 4.95
C GLY A 25 -1.60 18.97 4.66
N PRO A 26 -2.01 19.72 5.69
CA PRO A 26 -2.68 21.00 5.53
C PRO A 26 -1.95 21.93 4.56
N GLY A 27 -2.68 22.48 3.58
CA GLY A 27 -2.13 23.37 2.56
C GLY A 27 -1.28 22.71 1.47
N LYS A 28 -1.10 21.38 1.47
CA LYS A 28 -0.35 20.66 0.43
C LYS A 28 -1.22 20.30 -0.77
N ILE A 29 -0.56 19.85 -1.85
CA ILE A 29 -1.19 19.79 -3.17
C ILE A 29 -2.44 18.90 -3.20
N ILE A 30 -2.39 17.67 -2.68
CA ILE A 30 -3.55 16.76 -2.65
C ILE A 30 -4.62 17.32 -1.71
N HIS A 31 -4.22 17.81 -0.55
CA HIS A 31 -5.12 18.42 0.42
C HIS A 31 -5.92 19.58 -0.19
N ARG A 32 -5.24 20.52 -0.86
CA ARG A 32 -5.89 21.66 -1.54
C ARG A 32 -6.80 21.21 -2.68
N MET A 33 -6.41 20.21 -3.47
CA MET A 33 -7.23 19.69 -4.57
C MET A 33 -8.55 19.11 -4.05
N VAL A 34 -8.49 18.33 -2.95
CA VAL A 34 -9.67 17.76 -2.29
C VAL A 34 -10.55 18.85 -1.69
N GLN A 35 -9.98 19.79 -0.92
CA GLN A 35 -10.73 20.88 -0.31
C GLN A 35 -11.40 21.79 -1.35
N ALA A 36 -10.71 22.11 -2.44
CA ALA A 36 -11.25 22.93 -3.52
C ALA A 36 -12.24 22.18 -4.43
N LYS A 37 -12.44 20.86 -4.22
CA LYS A 37 -13.22 19.97 -5.11
C LYS A 37 -12.80 20.08 -6.58
N ARG A 38 -11.49 20.23 -6.79
CA ARG A 38 -10.86 20.34 -8.12
C ARG A 38 -9.80 19.26 -8.25
N LEU A 39 -10.25 18.01 -8.19
CA LEU A 39 -9.40 16.86 -8.40
C LEU A 39 -9.04 16.74 -9.88
N THR A 40 -7.75 16.52 -10.14
CA THR A 40 -7.23 16.18 -11.45
C THR A 40 -6.70 14.76 -11.43
N SER A 41 -6.70 14.09 -12.58
CA SER A 41 -6.10 12.76 -12.70
C SER A 41 -4.63 12.77 -12.25
N MET A 42 -4.20 11.70 -11.59
CA MET A 42 -2.88 11.59 -10.99
C MET A 42 -2.36 10.16 -11.02
N ILE A 43 -1.04 10.02 -10.91
CA ILE A 43 -0.33 8.76 -10.69
C ILE A 43 0.42 8.86 -9.37
N LEU A 44 0.15 7.92 -8.48
CA LEU A 44 0.86 7.70 -7.23
C LEU A 44 1.88 6.58 -7.45
N TYR A 45 3.16 6.87 -7.25
CA TYR A 45 4.22 5.86 -7.41
C TYR A 45 5.13 5.76 -6.19
N GLY A 46 5.76 4.59 -6.05
CA GLY A 46 6.73 4.28 -5.01
C GLY A 46 6.60 2.82 -4.55
N PRO A 47 7.44 2.37 -3.60
CA PRO A 47 7.44 1.01 -3.06
C PRO A 47 6.06 0.46 -2.65
N PRO A 48 5.88 -0.87 -2.61
CA PRO A 48 4.63 -1.47 -2.13
C PRO A 48 4.29 -1.03 -0.70
N GLY A 49 2.99 -0.93 -0.41
CA GLY A 49 2.52 -0.77 0.97
C GLY A 49 2.69 0.59 1.63
N ILE A 50 3.27 1.59 0.96
CA ILE A 50 3.45 2.96 1.49
C ILE A 50 2.20 3.87 1.40
N GLY A 51 1.05 3.31 1.00
CA GLY A 51 -0.23 4.04 1.04
C GLY A 51 -0.81 4.55 -0.29
N LYS A 52 -0.36 4.10 -1.47
CA LYS A 52 -0.93 4.51 -2.78
C LYS A 52 -2.47 4.34 -2.84
N THR A 53 -2.93 3.10 -2.65
CA THR A 53 -4.37 2.76 -2.62
C THR A 53 -5.10 3.42 -1.43
N SER A 54 -4.38 3.65 -0.33
CA SER A 54 -4.91 4.32 0.87
C SER A 54 -5.22 5.79 0.60
N ILE A 55 -4.31 6.54 -0.05
CA ILE A 55 -4.54 7.92 -0.48
C ILE A 55 -5.75 7.97 -1.42
N ALA A 56 -5.83 7.08 -2.40
CA ALA A 56 -6.97 7.04 -3.33
C ALA A 56 -8.31 6.83 -2.59
N SER A 57 -8.34 5.89 -1.64
CA SER A 57 -9.53 5.60 -0.82
C SER A 57 -9.92 6.79 0.06
N ALA A 58 -8.94 7.47 0.65
CA ALA A 58 -9.14 8.66 1.47
C ALA A 58 -9.63 9.87 0.65
N ILE A 59 -9.11 10.07 -0.56
CA ILE A 59 -9.61 11.08 -1.50
C ILE A 59 -11.09 10.79 -1.84
N ALA A 60 -11.42 9.53 -2.11
CA ALA A 60 -12.79 9.13 -2.40
C ALA A 60 -13.72 9.41 -1.21
N GLY A 61 -13.34 8.98 0.01
CA GLY A 61 -14.13 9.20 1.22
C GLY A 61 -14.24 10.68 1.64
N SER A 62 -13.28 11.51 1.25
CA SER A 62 -13.30 12.96 1.48
C SER A 62 -14.09 13.73 0.41
N THR A 63 -14.55 13.06 -0.65
CA THR A 63 -15.29 13.66 -1.76
C THR A 63 -16.66 13.00 -1.94
N ARG A 64 -17.50 13.58 -2.79
CA ARG A 64 -18.82 13.01 -3.12
C ARG A 64 -18.83 12.30 -4.48
N TYR A 65 -17.65 12.09 -5.07
CA TYR A 65 -17.55 11.43 -6.37
C TYR A 65 -17.83 9.94 -6.22
N ALA A 66 -18.46 9.36 -7.25
CA ALA A 66 -18.49 7.91 -7.37
C ALA A 66 -17.06 7.36 -7.41
N PHE A 67 -16.83 6.20 -6.82
CA PHE A 67 -15.50 5.59 -6.74
C PHE A 67 -15.55 4.13 -7.21
N ARG A 68 -14.58 3.77 -8.06
CA ARG A 68 -14.35 2.41 -8.54
C ARG A 68 -12.87 2.09 -8.50
N THR A 69 -12.58 0.81 -8.26
CA THR A 69 -11.22 0.27 -8.27
C THR A 69 -11.14 -0.82 -9.32
N LEU A 70 -10.15 -0.74 -10.19
CA LEU A 70 -9.76 -1.78 -11.12
C LEU A 70 -8.26 -2.04 -11.04
N ASN A 71 -7.83 -3.18 -11.54
CA ASN A 71 -6.44 -3.55 -11.73
C ASN A 71 -6.15 -3.64 -13.23
N ALA A 72 -5.19 -2.85 -13.71
CA ALA A 72 -4.89 -2.74 -15.15
C ALA A 72 -4.44 -4.07 -15.79
N ALA A 73 -3.87 -4.97 -14.99
CA ALA A 73 -3.36 -6.27 -15.44
C ALA A 73 -4.49 -7.29 -15.59
N THR A 74 -5.43 -7.35 -14.65
CA THR A 74 -6.44 -8.42 -14.57
C THR A 74 -7.78 -8.00 -15.16
N ASP A 75 -8.22 -6.76 -14.94
CA ASP A 75 -9.54 -6.32 -15.37
C ASP A 75 -9.54 -5.93 -16.84
N GLY A 76 -10.54 -6.39 -17.58
CA GLY A 76 -10.65 -6.20 -19.02
C GLY A 76 -11.16 -4.83 -19.45
N LYS A 77 -11.45 -4.72 -20.75
CA LYS A 77 -12.05 -3.51 -21.33
C LYS A 77 -13.52 -3.35 -20.91
N LYS A 78 -14.25 -4.45 -20.68
CA LYS A 78 -15.67 -4.41 -20.32
C LYS A 78 -15.90 -3.74 -18.97
N GLU A 79 -15.02 -3.99 -18.01
CA GLU A 79 -15.04 -3.37 -16.69
C GLU A 79 -14.81 -1.85 -16.81
N LEU A 80 -13.90 -1.42 -17.68
CA LEU A 80 -13.72 0.01 -17.98
C LEU A 80 -14.95 0.64 -18.64
N GLU A 81 -15.60 -0.07 -19.56
CA GLU A 81 -16.85 0.39 -20.18
C GLU A 81 -17.95 0.59 -19.12
N GLN A 82 -18.09 -0.32 -18.17
CA GLN A 82 -19.04 -0.17 -17.05
C GLN A 82 -18.74 1.06 -16.21
N VAL A 83 -17.46 1.28 -15.87
CA VAL A 83 -17.03 2.47 -15.11
C VAL A 83 -17.39 3.77 -15.86
N VAL A 84 -17.20 3.80 -17.18
CA VAL A 84 -17.56 4.97 -18.00
C VAL A 84 -19.06 5.19 -18.04
N GLU A 85 -19.87 4.13 -18.16
CA GLU A 85 -21.33 4.26 -18.10
C GLU A 85 -21.79 4.81 -16.74
N GLU A 86 -21.27 4.30 -15.62
CA GLU A 86 -21.56 4.85 -14.29
C GLU A 86 -21.16 6.33 -14.16
N ALA A 87 -20.03 6.71 -14.77
CA ALA A 87 -19.58 8.09 -14.80
C ALA A 87 -20.51 9.01 -15.61
N LYS A 88 -21.23 8.49 -16.62
CA LYS A 88 -22.24 9.29 -17.35
C LYS A 88 -23.42 9.66 -16.45
N PHE A 89 -23.85 8.76 -15.57
CA PHE A 89 -24.96 9.03 -14.64
C PHE A 89 -24.54 9.95 -13.49
N SER A 90 -23.33 9.79 -12.98
CA SER A 90 -22.80 10.57 -11.85
C SER A 90 -22.12 11.89 -12.28
N GLY A 91 -21.90 12.09 -13.58
CA GLY A 91 -21.16 13.22 -14.16
C GLY A 91 -19.65 13.02 -14.13
N THR A 92 -19.11 12.72 -12.94
CA THR A 92 -17.68 12.45 -12.74
C THR A 92 -17.49 11.30 -11.76
N LEU A 93 -16.55 10.40 -12.07
CA LEU A 93 -16.20 9.25 -11.26
C LEU A 93 -14.69 9.18 -11.06
N ILE A 94 -14.26 8.85 -9.84
CA ILE A 94 -12.86 8.55 -9.52
C ILE A 94 -12.59 7.07 -9.77
N LEU A 95 -11.68 6.78 -10.70
CA LEU A 95 -11.22 5.44 -11.00
C LEU A 95 -9.82 5.25 -10.39
N LEU A 96 -9.71 4.42 -9.37
CA LEU A 96 -8.43 3.87 -8.94
C LEU A 96 -8.05 2.74 -9.90
N LEU A 97 -6.87 2.86 -10.51
CA LEU A 97 -6.31 1.85 -11.39
C LEU A 97 -4.97 1.36 -10.83
N ASP A 98 -5.00 0.22 -10.15
CA ASP A 98 -3.79 -0.44 -9.61
C ASP A 98 -2.97 -1.06 -10.76
N GLU A 99 -1.66 -1.13 -10.55
CA GLU A 99 -0.69 -1.67 -11.53
C GLU A 99 -0.77 -0.97 -12.90
N ILE A 100 -0.98 0.35 -12.92
CA ILE A 100 -1.24 1.13 -14.15
C ILE A 100 -0.15 0.97 -15.24
N HIS A 101 1.08 0.60 -14.87
CA HIS A 101 2.14 0.26 -15.83
C HIS A 101 1.81 -0.94 -16.73
N ARG A 102 0.85 -1.79 -16.34
CA ARG A 102 0.37 -2.94 -17.13
C ARG A 102 -0.79 -2.61 -18.06
N LEU A 103 -1.17 -1.33 -18.16
CA LEU A 103 -2.25 -0.90 -19.03
C LEU A 103 -1.84 -1.04 -20.51
N ASN A 104 -2.57 -1.86 -21.25
CA ASN A 104 -2.33 -2.04 -22.68
C ASN A 104 -2.89 -0.88 -23.52
N THR A 105 -2.40 -0.74 -24.76
CA THR A 105 -2.77 0.34 -25.69
C THR A 105 -4.28 0.41 -25.93
N THR A 106 -4.96 -0.72 -26.07
CA THR A 106 -6.41 -0.75 -26.31
C THR A 106 -7.21 -0.14 -25.16
N LYS A 107 -6.88 -0.48 -23.91
CA LYS A 107 -7.54 0.09 -22.73
C LYS A 107 -7.18 1.56 -22.54
N GLN A 108 -5.94 1.93 -22.87
CA GLN A 108 -5.47 3.31 -22.82
C GLN A 108 -6.25 4.20 -23.79
N ASP A 109 -6.32 3.83 -25.07
CA ASP A 109 -6.99 4.64 -26.10
C ASP A 109 -8.47 4.83 -25.78
N PHE A 110 -9.09 3.81 -25.17
CA PHE A 110 -10.44 3.90 -24.65
C PHE A 110 -10.59 4.91 -23.50
N LEU A 111 -9.63 4.97 -22.58
CA LEU A 111 -9.70 5.87 -21.42
C LEU A 111 -9.43 7.34 -21.78
N LEU A 112 -8.56 7.62 -22.76
CA LEU A 112 -8.07 8.98 -23.05
C LEU A 112 -9.19 10.04 -23.20
N PRO A 113 -10.26 9.84 -24.00
CA PRO A 113 -11.32 10.84 -24.14
C PRO A 113 -12.06 11.14 -22.83
N HIS A 114 -12.11 10.16 -21.92
CA HIS A 114 -12.79 10.29 -20.64
C HIS A 114 -11.94 11.03 -19.59
N LEU A 115 -10.62 10.95 -19.71
CA LEU A 115 -9.69 11.76 -18.92
C LEU A 115 -9.74 13.22 -19.36
N GLU A 116 -9.75 13.48 -20.67
CA GLU A 116 -9.79 14.83 -21.23
C GLU A 116 -11.07 15.58 -20.90
N SER A 117 -12.20 14.88 -20.96
CA SER A 117 -13.51 15.45 -20.62
C SER A 117 -13.73 15.64 -19.11
N GLY A 118 -12.83 15.12 -18.26
CA GLY A 118 -13.01 15.12 -16.80
C GLY A 118 -14.13 14.19 -16.31
N ARG A 119 -14.65 13.32 -17.17
CA ARG A 119 -15.65 12.31 -16.80
C ARG A 119 -15.05 11.25 -15.88
N ILE A 120 -13.79 10.88 -16.14
CA ILE A 120 -13.01 9.99 -15.29
C ILE A 120 -11.85 10.78 -14.68
N ILE A 121 -11.78 10.78 -13.36
CA ILE A 121 -10.60 11.20 -12.61
C ILE A 121 -9.82 9.94 -12.29
N LEU A 122 -8.72 9.72 -13.00
CA LEU A 122 -7.87 8.56 -12.84
C LEU A 122 -6.90 8.76 -11.68
N ILE A 123 -6.86 7.83 -10.73
CA ILE A 123 -5.79 7.69 -9.75
C ILE A 123 -5.04 6.40 -10.09
N GLY A 124 -3.94 6.50 -10.83
CA GLY A 124 -3.10 5.36 -11.15
C GLY A 124 -2.16 5.03 -9.99
N ALA A 125 -2.00 3.75 -9.64
CA ALA A 125 -1.02 3.32 -8.65
C ALA A 125 0.00 2.38 -9.28
N THR A 126 1.28 2.63 -9.04
CA THR A 126 2.37 1.78 -9.58
C THR A 126 3.56 1.71 -8.62
N THR A 127 4.32 0.62 -8.67
CA THR A 127 5.64 0.49 -8.03
C THR A 127 6.78 0.86 -8.97
N GLU A 128 6.53 0.85 -10.28
CA GLU A 128 7.53 1.19 -11.29
C GLU A 128 7.65 2.70 -11.51
N ASN A 129 8.78 3.13 -12.07
CA ASN A 129 9.02 4.54 -12.42
C ASN A 129 8.04 4.99 -13.53
N PRO A 130 7.12 5.93 -13.26
CA PRO A 130 6.07 6.29 -14.19
C PRO A 130 6.58 7.05 -15.43
N TYR A 131 7.77 7.66 -15.37
CA TYR A 131 8.35 8.35 -16.53
C TYR A 131 8.81 7.36 -17.61
N ILE A 132 9.07 6.10 -17.22
CA ILE A 132 9.51 5.03 -18.10
C ILE A 132 8.33 4.12 -18.44
N ALA A 133 7.61 3.65 -17.43
CA ALA A 133 6.61 2.59 -17.55
C ALA A 133 5.26 3.06 -18.09
N ILE A 134 4.94 4.36 -17.99
CA ILE A 134 3.64 4.90 -18.40
C ILE A 134 3.76 5.60 -19.73
N ASN A 135 2.83 5.26 -20.63
CA ASN A 135 2.74 5.84 -21.95
C ASN A 135 2.65 7.39 -21.89
N PRO A 136 3.40 8.11 -22.74
CA PRO A 136 3.38 9.57 -22.82
C PRO A 136 1.97 10.19 -22.92
N ALA A 137 1.02 9.55 -23.60
CA ALA A 137 -0.33 10.10 -23.78
C ALA A 137 -1.15 10.12 -22.49
N ILE A 138 -1.00 9.12 -21.60
CA ILE A 138 -1.58 9.17 -20.26
C ILE A 138 -0.81 10.17 -19.42
N ARG A 139 0.54 10.11 -19.48
CA ARG A 139 1.41 10.97 -18.68
C ARG A 139 1.15 12.47 -18.89
N SER A 140 0.81 12.90 -20.10
CA SER A 140 0.51 14.31 -20.39
C SER A 140 -0.81 14.82 -19.80
N ARG A 141 -1.66 13.91 -19.26
CA ARG A 141 -3.00 14.22 -18.73
C ARG A 141 -3.11 13.97 -17.22
N VAL A 142 -2.01 13.61 -16.56
CA VAL A 142 -1.98 13.26 -15.14
C VAL A 142 -0.86 14.00 -14.41
N GLN A 143 -1.08 14.28 -13.13
CA GLN A 143 -0.02 14.72 -12.22
C GLN A 143 0.71 13.49 -11.64
N ILE A 144 2.03 13.52 -11.54
CA ILE A 144 2.81 12.41 -10.96
C ILE A 144 3.24 12.80 -9.55
N PHE A 145 2.93 11.94 -8.57
CA PHE A 145 3.30 12.11 -7.17
C PHE A 145 4.08 10.90 -6.65
N GLU A 146 5.25 11.19 -6.10
CA GLU A 146 6.06 10.22 -5.39
C GLU A 146 5.62 10.10 -3.94
N LEU A 147 5.36 8.88 -3.50
CA LEU A 147 5.17 8.55 -2.10
C LEU A 147 6.49 8.08 -1.50
N LYS A 148 6.71 8.45 -0.23
CA LYS A 148 7.91 8.07 0.52
C LYS A 148 7.64 6.85 1.41
N PRO A 149 8.64 6.01 1.72
CA PRO A 149 8.52 5.01 2.77
C PRO A 149 8.10 5.65 4.09
N LEU A 150 7.30 4.93 4.88
CA LEU A 150 6.90 5.39 6.22
C LEU A 150 8.06 5.24 7.20
N SER A 151 8.17 6.19 8.14
CA SER A 151 9.11 6.04 9.25
C SER A 151 8.63 4.96 10.23
N PRO A 152 9.52 4.34 11.01
CA PRO A 152 9.13 3.35 12.02
C PRO A 152 8.07 3.90 12.99
N GLU A 153 8.18 5.18 13.39
CA GLU A 153 7.22 5.83 14.27
C GLU A 153 5.83 5.92 13.64
N GLN A 154 5.76 6.27 12.35
CA GLN A 154 4.49 6.34 11.61
C GLN A 154 3.85 4.95 11.47
N VAL A 155 4.66 3.89 11.29
CA VAL A 155 4.15 2.51 11.26
C VAL A 155 3.63 2.10 12.64
N CYS A 156 4.37 2.37 13.72
CA CYS A 156 3.93 2.10 15.10
C CYS A 156 2.59 2.80 15.42
N GLN A 157 2.43 4.06 14.99
CA GLN A 157 1.15 4.78 15.13
C GLN A 157 0.00 4.03 14.44
N GLY A 158 0.24 3.51 13.24
CA GLY A 158 -0.74 2.72 12.50
C GLY A 158 -1.09 1.39 13.16
N LEU A 159 -0.10 0.68 13.72
CA LEU A 159 -0.31 -0.56 14.47
C LEU A 159 -1.11 -0.31 15.75
N THR A 160 -0.76 0.75 16.48
CA THR A 160 -1.46 1.16 17.70
C THR A 160 -2.92 1.50 17.39
N ARG A 161 -3.16 2.25 16.31
CA ARG A 161 -4.52 2.55 15.83
C ARG A 161 -5.29 1.28 15.48
N ALA A 162 -4.64 0.29 14.87
CA ALA A 162 -5.27 -0.98 14.55
C ALA A 162 -5.62 -1.80 15.80
N LEU A 163 -4.81 -1.77 16.86
CA LEU A 163 -5.12 -2.43 18.14
C LEU A 163 -6.27 -1.76 18.89
N ALA A 164 -6.41 -0.43 18.77
CA ALA A 164 -7.45 0.30 19.48
C ALA A 164 -8.82 0.32 18.77
N ASP A 165 -8.86 0.19 17.44
CA ASP A 165 -10.11 0.28 16.66
C ASP A 165 -10.99 -0.96 16.86
N GLN A 166 -12.16 -0.77 17.50
CA GLN A 166 -13.12 -1.82 17.81
C GLN A 166 -14.02 -2.24 16.63
N GLU A 167 -14.14 -1.40 15.60
CA GLU A 167 -15.03 -1.66 14.45
C GLU A 167 -14.27 -2.40 13.34
N ARG A 168 -13.08 -1.92 13.02
CA ARG A 168 -12.29 -2.33 11.85
C ARG A 168 -10.99 -3.01 12.23
N GLY A 169 -10.47 -2.68 13.41
CA GLY A 169 -9.20 -3.16 13.90
C GLY A 169 -9.28 -4.47 14.66
N LEU A 170 -8.43 -4.57 15.68
CA LEU A 170 -8.28 -5.70 16.58
C LEU A 170 -8.77 -5.35 18.00
N GLY A 171 -9.44 -4.21 18.20
CA GLY A 171 -9.88 -3.77 19.54
C GLY A 171 -10.95 -4.64 20.19
N GLN A 172 -11.53 -5.60 19.46
CA GLN A 172 -12.41 -6.63 20.02
C GLN A 172 -11.65 -7.80 20.64
N TYR A 173 -10.37 -7.96 20.31
CA TYR A 173 -9.51 -8.98 20.88
C TYR A 173 -8.88 -8.43 22.16
N PRO A 174 -8.86 -9.21 23.25
CA PRO A 174 -8.18 -8.83 24.49
C PRO A 174 -6.66 -8.98 24.30
N VAL A 175 -6.05 -8.06 23.53
CA VAL A 175 -4.63 -8.13 23.15
C VAL A 175 -3.79 -7.27 24.08
N GLN A 176 -2.74 -7.86 24.62
CA GLN A 176 -1.68 -7.14 25.31
C GLN A 176 -0.39 -7.30 24.51
N VAL A 177 0.18 -6.18 24.05
CA VAL A 177 1.45 -6.17 23.31
C VAL A 177 2.55 -5.72 24.26
N GLN A 178 3.64 -6.49 24.32
CA GLN A 178 4.81 -6.14 25.10
C GLN A 178 5.55 -4.92 24.50
N ASP A 179 6.15 -4.10 25.36
CA ASP A 179 6.99 -2.98 24.95
C ASP A 179 8.09 -3.42 23.96
N GLY A 180 8.29 -2.65 22.89
CA GLY A 180 9.29 -2.94 21.85
C GLY A 180 8.80 -3.81 20.69
N VAL A 181 7.68 -4.53 20.85
CA VAL A 181 7.16 -5.43 19.81
C VAL A 181 6.61 -4.66 18.60
N LEU A 182 5.94 -3.53 18.83
CA LEU A 182 5.41 -2.71 17.73
C LEU A 182 6.55 -2.07 16.93
N GLU A 183 7.60 -1.64 17.62
CA GLU A 183 8.83 -1.13 17.03
C GLU A 183 9.52 -2.18 16.16
N ASP A 184 9.57 -3.44 16.61
CA ASP A 184 10.13 -4.55 15.82
C ASP A 184 9.31 -4.82 14.55
N PHE A 185 7.98 -4.89 14.67
CA PHE A 185 7.09 -4.99 13.50
C PHE A 185 7.26 -3.81 12.54
N ALA A 186 7.51 -2.60 13.05
CA ALA A 186 7.72 -1.41 12.24
C ALA A 186 9.07 -1.47 11.52
N GLN A 187 10.16 -1.80 12.23
CA GLN A 187 11.51 -1.87 11.66
C GLN A 187 11.61 -2.92 10.55
N VAL A 188 11.10 -4.13 10.78
CA VAL A 188 11.19 -5.23 9.81
C VAL A 188 10.41 -4.96 8.53
N SER A 189 9.41 -4.08 8.58
CA SER A 189 8.60 -3.73 7.42
C SER A 189 9.28 -2.81 6.41
N GLY A 190 10.37 -2.12 6.80
CA GLY A 190 11.06 -1.17 5.93
C GLY A 190 10.16 -0.04 5.40
N GLY A 191 9.12 0.35 6.16
CA GLY A 191 8.17 1.39 5.76
C GLY A 191 6.92 0.89 5.00
N ASP A 192 6.76 -0.43 4.80
CA ASP A 192 5.52 -1.05 4.30
C ASP A 192 4.57 -1.36 5.47
N ILE A 193 3.61 -0.46 5.73
CA ILE A 193 2.62 -0.66 6.80
C ILE A 193 1.68 -1.85 6.55
N ARG A 194 1.36 -2.18 5.29
CA ARG A 194 0.56 -3.37 4.98
C ARG A 194 1.30 -4.63 5.44
N THR A 195 2.63 -4.61 5.38
CA THR A 195 3.45 -5.66 5.95
C THR A 195 3.32 -5.74 7.46
N SER A 196 3.50 -4.66 8.20
CA SER A 196 3.33 -4.72 9.66
C SER A 196 1.92 -5.10 10.09
N LEU A 197 0.86 -4.57 9.46
CA LEU A 197 -0.53 -4.88 9.81
C LEU A 197 -0.87 -6.36 9.63
N ASN A 198 -0.44 -6.96 8.53
CA ASN A 198 -0.68 -8.39 8.31
C ASN A 198 0.12 -9.26 9.29
N ALA A 199 1.33 -8.83 9.70
CA ALA A 199 2.11 -9.56 10.70
C ALA A 199 1.45 -9.49 12.09
N LEU A 200 0.95 -8.31 12.46
CA LEU A 200 0.19 -8.11 13.68
C LEU A 200 -1.11 -8.92 13.69
N GLU A 201 -1.88 -8.90 12.59
CA GLU A 201 -3.10 -9.70 12.46
C GLU A 201 -2.79 -11.20 12.62
N LEU A 202 -1.70 -11.69 12.01
CA LEU A 202 -1.28 -13.08 12.17
C LEU A 202 -0.91 -13.41 13.63
N ALA A 203 -0.16 -12.52 14.29
CA ALA A 203 0.24 -12.71 15.69
C ALA A 203 -0.99 -12.83 16.60
N VAL A 204 -1.97 -11.94 16.44
CA VAL A 204 -3.19 -11.93 17.26
C VAL A 204 -4.08 -13.12 16.97
N LEU A 205 -4.27 -13.50 15.70
CA LEU A 205 -5.17 -14.60 15.34
C LEU A 205 -4.57 -16.01 15.57
N SER A 206 -3.25 -16.13 15.69
CA SER A 206 -2.58 -17.42 15.89
C SER A 206 -2.17 -17.70 17.34
N THR A 207 -2.12 -16.67 18.19
CA THR A 207 -1.77 -16.82 19.60
C THR A 207 -3.00 -17.20 20.42
N GLN A 208 -2.89 -18.27 21.21
CA GLN A 208 -3.97 -18.68 22.10
C GLN A 208 -4.05 -17.73 23.31
N PRO A 209 -5.27 -17.41 23.77
CA PRO A 209 -5.42 -16.68 25.02
C PRO A 209 -4.81 -17.43 26.20
N ASP A 210 -4.28 -16.69 27.17
CA ASP A 210 -3.80 -17.23 28.43
C ASP A 210 -4.96 -17.64 29.36
N GLN A 211 -4.64 -17.98 30.62
CA GLN A 211 -5.63 -18.39 31.61
C GLN A 211 -6.65 -17.28 31.96
N ASP A 212 -6.28 -16.02 31.76
CA ASP A 212 -7.14 -14.85 32.00
C ASP A 212 -7.88 -14.42 30.71
N GLY A 213 -7.70 -15.16 29.62
CA GLY A 213 -8.30 -14.88 28.32
C GLY A 213 -7.59 -13.76 27.54
N GLN A 214 -6.38 -13.36 27.94
CA GLN A 214 -5.58 -12.34 27.26
C GLN A 214 -4.69 -12.95 26.18
N ILE A 215 -4.60 -12.29 25.04
CA ILE A 215 -3.69 -12.63 23.96
C ILE A 215 -2.42 -11.79 24.14
N ILE A 216 -1.38 -12.42 24.68
CA ILE A 216 -0.09 -11.76 24.93
C ILE A 216 0.80 -11.90 23.71
N ILE A 217 1.15 -10.77 23.08
CA ILE A 217 2.10 -10.73 21.97
C ILE A 217 3.45 -10.26 22.51
N ASP A 218 4.35 -11.23 22.70
CA ASP A 218 5.74 -11.01 23.10
C ASP A 218 6.68 -10.98 21.88
N MET A 219 7.97 -10.73 22.15
CA MET A 219 9.00 -10.72 21.12
C MET A 219 9.19 -12.07 20.40
N ALA A 220 8.92 -13.19 21.07
CA ALA A 220 9.07 -14.52 20.47
C ALA A 220 7.96 -14.78 19.44
N VAL A 221 6.71 -14.43 19.77
CA VAL A 221 5.56 -14.48 18.87
C VAL A 221 5.78 -13.57 17.66
N ALA A 222 6.23 -12.34 17.90
CA ALA A 222 6.51 -11.37 16.84
C ALA A 222 7.59 -11.90 15.87
N SER A 223 8.69 -12.43 16.42
CA SER A 223 9.79 -13.01 15.66
C SER A 223 9.35 -14.20 14.80
N ASP A 224 8.54 -15.13 15.34
CA ASP A 224 8.05 -16.28 14.57
C ASP A 224 7.12 -15.85 13.43
N CYS A 225 6.22 -14.89 13.69
CA CYS A 225 5.32 -14.34 12.68
C CYS A 225 6.08 -13.65 11.55
N LEU A 226 7.09 -12.85 11.89
CA LEU A 226 7.95 -12.16 10.91
C LEU A 226 8.80 -13.14 10.10
N ARG A 227 9.38 -14.18 10.74
CA ARG A 227 10.19 -15.21 10.06
C ARG A 227 9.35 -16.00 9.05
N ARG A 228 8.17 -16.49 9.48
CA ARG A 228 7.24 -17.21 8.60
C ARG A 228 6.83 -16.37 7.39
N ARG A 229 6.73 -15.05 7.57
CA ARG A 229 6.41 -14.15 6.47
C ARG A 229 7.57 -13.95 5.49
N ARG A 230 8.81 -13.77 5.96
CA ARG A 230 9.98 -13.69 5.07
C ARG A 230 10.03 -14.92 4.14
N LEU A 231 9.82 -16.11 4.71
CA LEU A 231 9.73 -17.37 3.95
C LEU A 231 8.54 -17.42 2.97
N GLN A 232 7.40 -16.78 3.28
CA GLN A 232 6.24 -16.72 2.38
C GLN A 232 6.39 -15.67 1.26
N HIS A 233 7.03 -14.53 1.51
CA HIS A 233 7.33 -13.53 0.47
C HIS A 233 8.40 -14.05 -0.51
N ASP A 234 9.21 -15.00 -0.07
CA ASP A 234 10.20 -15.72 -0.87
C ASP A 234 9.60 -16.90 -1.67
N LYS A 235 8.27 -17.03 -1.75
CA LYS A 235 7.63 -18.08 -2.59
C LYS A 235 7.89 -17.93 -4.09
N ASN A 236 8.37 -16.77 -4.54
CA ASN A 236 8.87 -16.57 -5.91
C ASN A 236 10.41 -16.76 -6.03
N GLY A 237 11.12 -17.00 -4.92
CA GLY A 237 12.56 -17.25 -4.87
C GLY A 237 13.46 -16.02 -5.09
N ASP A 238 12.91 -14.85 -5.45
CA ASP A 238 13.72 -13.69 -5.83
C ASP A 238 14.62 -13.19 -4.70
N ALA A 239 14.16 -13.22 -3.44
CA ALA A 239 14.97 -12.77 -2.31
C ALA A 239 16.12 -13.76 -2.02
N HIS A 240 15.85 -15.06 -2.07
CA HIS A 240 16.89 -16.09 -1.99
C HIS A 240 17.90 -15.98 -3.14
N TYR A 241 17.44 -15.75 -4.37
CA TYR A 241 18.33 -15.52 -5.52
C TYR A 241 19.12 -14.23 -5.41
N ASP A 242 18.55 -13.16 -4.87
CA ASP A 242 19.24 -11.89 -4.64
C ASP A 242 20.32 -12.03 -3.56
N VAL A 243 20.04 -12.76 -2.47
CA VAL A 243 21.04 -13.03 -1.42
C VAL A 243 22.15 -13.95 -1.94
N ILE A 244 21.82 -14.98 -2.73
CA ILE A 244 22.84 -15.81 -3.42
C ILE A 244 23.63 -14.99 -4.44
N SER A 245 22.98 -14.11 -5.20
CA SER A 245 23.62 -13.23 -6.17
C SER A 245 24.56 -12.24 -5.49
N ALA A 246 24.13 -11.68 -4.35
CA ALA A 246 24.92 -10.80 -3.51
C ALA A 246 26.13 -11.56 -2.92
N LEU A 247 25.93 -12.76 -2.38
CA LEU A 247 27.01 -13.64 -1.93
C LEU A 247 28.03 -13.91 -3.05
N GLN A 248 27.57 -14.30 -4.24
CA GLN A 248 28.43 -14.56 -5.39
C GLN A 248 29.20 -13.31 -5.86
N LYS A 249 28.55 -12.13 -5.83
CA LYS A 249 29.18 -10.85 -6.18
C LYS A 249 30.20 -10.42 -5.12
N SER A 250 29.93 -10.65 -3.83
CA SER A 250 30.87 -10.39 -2.74
C SER A 250 32.09 -11.30 -2.83
N ILE A 251 31.91 -12.60 -3.06
CA ILE A 251 33.01 -13.54 -3.29
C ILE A 251 33.82 -13.12 -4.53
N ARG A 252 33.16 -12.78 -5.65
CA ARG A 252 33.84 -12.31 -6.88
C ARG A 252 34.58 -10.99 -6.65
N GLY A 253 34.01 -10.10 -5.84
CA GLY A 253 34.60 -8.82 -5.46
C GLY A 253 35.67 -8.92 -4.36
N SER A 254 35.93 -10.12 -3.83
CA SER A 254 36.85 -10.36 -2.72
C SER A 254 36.48 -9.56 -1.45
N ASP A 255 35.20 -9.26 -1.26
CA ASP A 255 34.68 -8.59 -0.06
C ASP A 255 34.26 -9.66 0.96
N VAL A 256 35.16 -9.93 1.91
CA VAL A 256 35.04 -11.02 2.89
C VAL A 256 33.90 -10.74 3.88
N ASP A 257 33.78 -9.51 4.36
CA ASP A 257 32.77 -9.14 5.35
C ASP A 257 31.37 -9.22 4.76
N ALA A 258 31.18 -8.72 3.53
CA ALA A 258 29.93 -8.85 2.82
C ALA A 258 29.61 -10.32 2.49
N ALA A 259 30.61 -11.12 2.11
CA ALA A 259 30.40 -12.54 1.85
C ALA A 259 29.94 -13.30 3.11
N LEU A 260 30.56 -13.05 4.27
CA LEU A 260 30.14 -13.64 5.55
C LEU A 260 28.74 -13.16 5.98
N TYR A 261 28.43 -11.88 5.76
CA TYR A 261 27.12 -11.32 6.04
C TYR A 261 26.01 -11.98 5.20
N TYR A 262 26.18 -12.06 3.87
CA TYR A 262 25.19 -12.70 3.00
C TYR A 262 25.13 -14.22 3.20
N LEU A 263 26.23 -14.87 3.61
CA LEU A 263 26.24 -16.28 3.99
C LEU A 263 25.45 -16.53 5.28
N ALA A 264 25.46 -15.60 6.24
CA ALA A 264 24.69 -15.71 7.48
C ALA A 264 23.20 -15.39 7.31
N ILE A 265 22.83 -14.67 6.24
CA ILE A 265 21.44 -14.38 5.87
C ILE A 265 20.76 -15.56 5.16
N LEU A 266 21.54 -16.32 4.38
CA LEU A 266 21.15 -17.57 3.75
C LEU A 266 20.76 -18.63 4.78
#